data_AF-A0A0R1GTY4-F1
#
_entry.id   AF-A0A0R1GTY4-F1
#
_cell.length_a   1.000
_cell.length_b   1.000
_cell.length_c   1.000
_cell.angle_alpha   90.00
_cell.angle_beta   90.00
_cell.angle_gamma   90.00
#
_symmetry.space_group_name_H-M   'P 1'
#
loop_
_entity.id
_entity.type
_entity.pdbx_description
1 polymer ?
#
loop_
_entity_poly.entity_id
_entity_poly.type
_entity_poly.pdbx_seq_one_letter_code
_entity_poly.pdbx_strand_id
1 'polypeptide(L)' 'MKFIKGVISEMKLTTWPTAKENRHDTGVVITQSILFAVYLGLLDLIFTRLTLIFF' A
#
# COMPACT_ATOMS: atom_id res chain seq x y z
N MET A 1 -21.46 -14.42 -30.95
CA MET A 1 -21.99 -14.26 -29.57
C MET A 1 -21.53 -15.32 -28.56
N LYS A 2 -20.94 -16.47 -28.96
CA LYS A 2 -20.43 -17.48 -27.99
C LYS A 2 -19.15 -17.06 -27.25
N PHE A 3 -18.32 -16.21 -27.88
CA PHE A 3 -17.02 -15.79 -27.35
C PHE A 3 -17.12 -14.93 -26.08
N ILE A 4 -17.96 -13.88 -26.12
CA ILE A 4 -18.16 -12.99 -24.96
C ILE A 4 -18.76 -13.75 -23.76
N LYS A 5 -19.59 -14.77 -24.03
CA LYS A 5 -20.16 -15.62 -22.99
C LYS A 5 -19.10 -16.50 -22.31
N GLY A 6 -18.09 -16.98 -23.06
CA GLY A 6 -16.93 -17.68 -22.53
C GLY A 6 -16.05 -16.78 -21.66
N VAL A 7 -15.75 -15.58 -22.15
CA VAL A 7 -14.96 -14.56 -21.41
C VAL A 7 -15.64 -14.16 -20.09
N ILE A 8 -16.96 -13.93 -20.08
CA ILE A 8 -17.70 -13.62 -18.85
C ILE A 8 -17.66 -14.81 -17.86
N SER A 9 -17.63 -16.04 -18.36
CA SER A 9 -17.55 -17.25 -17.52
C SER A 9 -16.15 -17.43 -16.92
N GLU A 10 -15.08 -17.17 -17.68
CA GLU A 10 -13.70 -17.18 -17.19
C GLU A 10 -13.41 -16.01 -16.24
N MET A 11 -13.99 -14.83 -16.48
CA MET A 11 -13.89 -13.68 -15.59
C MET A 11 -14.57 -13.89 -14.23
N LYS A 12 -15.49 -14.86 -14.11
CA LYS A 12 -16.06 -15.29 -12.84
C LYS A 12 -15.23 -16.36 -12.11
N LEU A 13 -14.35 -17.07 -12.84
CA LEU A 13 -13.41 -18.05 -12.27
C LEU A 13 -12.13 -17.40 -11.79
N THR A 14 -11.78 -16.23 -12.33
CA THR A 14 -10.74 -15.38 -11.76
C THR A 14 -11.26 -14.84 -10.43
N THR A 15 -10.51 -15.09 -9.36
CA THR A 15 -10.76 -14.58 -8.01
C THR A 15 -10.72 -13.06 -8.04
N TRP A 16 -11.83 -12.42 -8.41
CA TRP A 16 -11.98 -10.99 -8.25
C TRP A 16 -12.17 -10.76 -6.74
N PRO A 17 -11.21 -10.10 -6.07
CA PRO A 17 -11.25 -9.92 -4.63
C PRO A 17 -12.55 -9.22 -4.27
N THR A 18 -13.25 -9.77 -3.28
CA THR A 18 -14.52 -9.18 -2.82
C THR A 18 -14.19 -7.81 -2.23
N ALA A 19 -15.08 -6.80 -2.34
CA ALA A 19 -14.82 -5.43 -1.85
C ALA A 19 -14.35 -5.32 -0.37
N LYS A 20 -14.50 -6.41 0.39
CA LYS A 20 -14.02 -6.59 1.75
C LYS A 20 -12.50 -6.80 1.86
N GLU A 21 -11.86 -7.51 0.92
CA GLU A 21 -10.39 -7.69 0.88
C GLU A 21 -9.66 -6.39 0.51
N ASN A 22 -10.19 -5.63 -0.44
CA ASN A 22 -9.61 -4.35 -0.86
C ASN A 22 -9.50 -3.33 0.30
N ARG A 23 -10.36 -3.44 1.33
CA ARG A 23 -10.30 -2.62 2.55
C ARG A 23 -9.26 -3.08 3.56
N HIS A 24 -8.94 -4.38 3.59
CA HIS A 24 -7.88 -4.90 4.45
C HIS A 24 -6.51 -4.49 3.90
N ASP A 25 -6.31 -4.65 2.59
CA ASP A 25 -5.04 -4.34 1.93
C ASP A 25 -4.74 -2.83 1.94
N THR A 26 -5.75 -1.98 1.73
CA THR A 26 -5.57 -0.52 1.86
C THR A 26 -5.25 -0.09 3.28
N GLY A 27 -5.79 -0.77 4.29
CA GLY A 27 -5.43 -0.53 5.70
C GLY A 27 -3.96 -0.80 5.98
N VAL A 28 -3.43 -1.92 5.48
CA VAL A 28 -2.01 -2.29 5.64
C VAL A 28 -1.11 -1.24 5.01
N VAL A 29 -1.41 -0.80 3.78
CA VAL A 29 -0.59 0.21 3.08
C VAL A 29 -0.57 1.55 3.83
N ILE A 30 -1.71 1.99 4.37
CA ILE A 30 -1.78 3.23 5.16
C ILE A 30 -0.95 3.10 6.44
N THR A 31 -1.06 1.99 7.16
CA THR A 31 -0.25 1.74 8.36
C THR A 31 1.24 1.75 8.05
N GLN A 32 1.68 1.08 6.98
CA GLN A 32 3.08 1.09 6.57
C GLN A 32 3.54 2.50 6.19
N SER A 33 2.73 3.25 5.46
CA SER A 33 3.05 4.63 5.07
C SER A 33 3.27 5.54 6.27
N ILE A 34 2.42 5.42 7.31
CA ILE A 34 2.57 6.18 8.56
C ILE A 34 3.85 5.78 9.32
N LEU A 35 4.14 4.48 9.40
CA LEU A 35 5.36 4.00 10.04
C LEU A 35 6.62 4.55 9.36
N PHE A 36 6.66 4.55 8.02
CA PHE A 36 7.76 5.15 7.26
C PHE A 36 7.87 6.65 7.47
N ALA A 37 6.74 7.37 7.49
CA ALA A 37 6.74 8.82 7.73
C ALA A 37 7.33 9.17 9.11
N VAL A 38 6.97 8.42 10.15
CA VAL A 38 7.52 8.59 11.49
C VAL A 38 9.02 8.26 11.51
N TYR A 39 9.43 7.14 10.93
CA TYR A 39 10.83 6.72 10.88
C TYR A 39 11.72 7.76 10.18
N LEU A 40 11.34 8.22 8.99
CA LEU A 40 12.09 9.22 8.25
C LEU A 40 12.11 10.57 8.97
N GLY A 41 10.98 11.02 9.52
CA GLY A 41 10.94 12.27 10.29
C GLY A 41 11.83 12.26 11.53
N LEU A 42 11.91 11.14 12.25
CA LEU A 42 12.84 10.99 13.37
C LEU A 42 14.30 11.02 12.92
N LEU A 43 14.63 10.36 11.81
CA LEU A 43 15.96 10.40 11.24
C LEU A 43 16.35 11.82 10.82
N ASP A 44 15.47 12.54 10.14
CA ASP A 44 15.72 13.92 9.71
C ASP A 44 16.01 14.85 10.90
N LEU A 45 15.29 14.67 12.01
CA LEU A 45 15.55 15.42 13.25
C LEU A 45 16.92 15.07 13.83
N ILE A 46 17.28 13.79 13.89
CA ILE A 46 18.58 13.33 14.40
C ILE A 46 19.71 13.88 13.52
N PHE A 47 19.60 13.73 12.19
CA PHE A 47 20.60 14.22 11.26
C PHE A 47 20.74 15.75 11.30
N THR A 48 19.64 16.50 11.37
CA THR A 48 19.67 17.96 11.51
C THR A 48 20.38 18.40 12.78
N ARG A 49 20.14 17.70 13.90
CA ARG A 49 20.83 17.98 15.17
C ARG A 49 22.31 17.60 15.12
N LEU A 50 22.63 16.49 14.47
CA LEU A 50 24.00 15.98 14.37
C LEU A 50 24.87 16.85 13.45
N THR A 51 24.32 17.32 12.33
CA THR A 51 25.00 18.27 11.45
C THR A 51 25.22 19.62 12.12
N LEU A 52 24.25 20.11 12.92
CA LEU A 52 24.38 21.34 13.72
C LEU A 52 25.43 21.27 14.83
N ILE A 53 25.70 20.09 15.38
CA ILE A 53 26.73 19.91 16.42
C ILE A 53 28.12 19.76 15.80
N PHE A 54 28.19 19.21 14.59
CA PHE A 54 29.46 18.90 13.91
C PHE A 54 30.05 20.10 13.14
N PHE A 55 29.24 21.08 12.76
CA PHE A 55 29.64 22.28 12.01
C PHE A 55 29.48 23.54 12.84
#